data_AF-A0A3N5QFI5-F1
#
_entry.id   AF-A0A3N5QFI5-F1
#
_cell.length_a   1.000
_cell.length_b   1.000
_cell.length_c   1.000
_cell.angle_alpha   90.00
_cell.angle_beta   90.00
_cell.angle_gamma   90.00
#
_symmetry.space_group_name_H-M   'P 1'
#
loop_
_entity.id
_entity.type
_entity.pdbx_description
1 polymer ?
#
loop_
_entity_poly.entity_id
_entity_poly.type
_entity_poly.pdbx_seq_one_letter_code
_entity_poly.pdbx_strand_id
1 'polypeptide(L)' 'MEFFKRKAEKSYDAIYEAHSSSEAAAAYSDCKEAMHEALRIAYQLGLKEEAAHLHKRLEHFKAVFRRQFSDS' A
#
# COMPACT_ATOMS: atom_id res chain seq x y z
N MET A 1 9.81 -10.10 -3.42
CA MET A 1 9.57 -8.66 -3.13
C MET A 1 8.85 -7.96 -4.29
N GLU A 2 9.37 -8.00 -5.52
CA GLU A 2 8.79 -7.28 -6.68
C GLU A 2 7.30 -7.58 -6.93
N PHE A 3 6.91 -8.86 -6.80
CA PHE A 3 5.51 -9.27 -6.89
C PHE A 3 4.60 -8.48 -5.93
N PHE A 4 5.02 -8.34 -4.67
CA PHE A 4 4.26 -7.62 -3.65
C PHE A 4 4.23 -6.11 -3.90
N LYS A 5 5.32 -5.53 -4.41
CA LYS A 5 5.33 -4.12 -4.84
C LYS A 5 4.29 -3.86 -5.92
N ARG A 6 4.27 -4.69 -6.97
CA ARG A 6 3.30 -4.60 -8.06
C ARG A 6 1.86 -4.83 -7.58
N LYS A 7 1.65 -5.81 -6.69
CA LYS A 7 0.33 -6.02 -6.08
C LYS A 7 -0.14 -4.78 -5.33
N ALA A 8 0.73 -4.18 -4.50
CA ALA A 8 0.41 -2.97 -3.76
C ALA A 8 0.04 -1.79 -4.68
N GLU A 9 0.78 -1.60 -5.78
CA GLU A 9 0.49 -0.54 -6.75
C GLU A 9 -0.83 -0.77 -7.47
N LYS A 10 -1.11 -2.01 -7.89
CA LYS A 10 -2.39 -2.35 -8.51
C LYS A 10 -3.57 -2.12 -7.55
N SER A 11 -3.42 -2.54 -6.30
CA SER A 11 -4.44 -2.31 -5.27
C SER A 11 -4.60 -0.84 -4.93
N TYR A 12 -3.53 -0.04 -5.02
CA TYR A 12 -3.61 1.41 -4.88
C TYR A 12 -4.37 2.06 -6.05
N ASP A 13 -4.13 1.62 -7.28
CA ASP A 13 -4.89 2.07 -8.46
C ASP A 13 -6.39 1.78 -8.30
N ALA A 14 -6.72 0.58 -7.81
CA ALA A 14 -8.10 0.16 -7.53
C ALA A 14 -8.81 1.02 -6.46
N ILE A 15 -8.09 1.77 -5.61
CA ILE A 15 -8.73 2.75 -4.69
C ILE A 15 -9.39 3.88 -5.49
N TYR A 16 -8.79 4.31 -6.60
CA TYR A 16 -9.35 5.37 -7.45
C TYR A 16 -10.47 4.87 -8.37
N GLU A 17 -10.46 3.58 -8.69
CA GLU A 17 -11.52 2.95 -9.48
C GLU A 17 -12.71 2.51 -8.61
N ALA A 18 -12.59 2.55 -7.28
CA ALA A 18 -13.64 2.10 -6.37
C ALA A 18 -14.90 2.97 -6.48
N HIS A 19 -16.05 2.33 -6.62
CA HIS A 19 -17.36 2.99 -6.69
C HIS A 19 -18.05 3.12 -5.33
N SER A 20 -17.47 2.55 -4.28
CA SER A 20 -17.98 2.61 -2.92
C SER A 20 -16.86 2.67 -1.88
N SER A 21 -17.16 3.22 -0.70
CA SER A 21 -16.22 3.29 0.43
C SER A 21 -15.76 1.90 0.89
N SER A 22 -16.61 0.88 0.78
CA SER A 22 -16.26 -0.50 1.13
C SER A 22 -15.27 -1.10 0.13
N GLU A 23 -15.46 -0.87 -1.17
CA GLU A 23 -14.50 -1.31 -2.20
C GLU A 23 -13.15 -0.60 -2.04
N ALA A 24 -13.17 0.71 -1.79
CA ALA A 24 -11.95 1.47 -1.54
C ALA A 24 -11.22 0.96 -0.27
N ALA A 25 -11.96 0.64 0.79
CA ALA A 25 -11.39 0.09 2.02
C ALA A 25 -10.78 -1.30 1.80
N ALA A 26 -11.41 -2.16 1.00
CA ALA A 26 -10.86 -3.46 0.63
C ALA A 26 -9.57 -3.30 -0.19
N ALA A 27 -9.59 -2.46 -1.24
CA ALA A 27 -8.42 -2.16 -2.06
C ALA A 27 -7.26 -1.60 -1.22
N TYR A 28 -7.56 -0.72 -0.27
CA TYR A 28 -6.58 -0.21 0.68
C TYR A 28 -6.04 -1.28 1.63
N SER A 29 -6.85 -2.24 2.08
CA SER A 29 -6.38 -3.37 2.88
C SER A 29 -5.37 -4.21 2.10
N ASP A 30 -5.74 -4.63 0.89
CA ASP A 30 -4.85 -5.39 -0.01
C ASP A 30 -3.53 -4.66 -0.27
N CYS A 31 -3.60 -3.34 -0.47
CA CYS A 31 -2.43 -2.49 -0.66
C CYS A 31 -1.50 -2.53 0.56
N LYS A 32 -2.03 -2.33 1.78
CA LYS A 32 -1.24 -2.41 3.02
C LYS A 32 -0.62 -3.77 3.23
N GLU A 33 -1.38 -4.85 3.06
CA GLU A 33 -0.90 -6.21 3.26
C GLU A 33 0.25 -6.54 2.32
N ALA A 34 0.12 -6.18 1.04
CA ALA A 34 1.19 -6.34 0.06
C ALA A 34 2.44 -5.51 0.42
N MET A 35 2.28 -4.26 0.87
CA MET A 35 3.41 -3.42 1.31
C MET A 35 4.11 -3.98 2.54
N HIS A 36 3.36 -4.49 3.52
CA HIS A 36 3.93 -5.12 4.71
C HIS A 36 4.73 -6.36 4.36
N GLU A 37 4.27 -7.18 3.41
CA GLU A 37 5.02 -8.34 2.97
C GLU A 37 6.26 -7.97 2.15
N ALA A 38 6.19 -6.93 1.31
CA ALA A 38 7.37 -6.39 0.64
C ALA A 38 8.41 -5.87 1.64
N LEU A 39 7.98 -5.15 2.68
CA LEU A 39 8.83 -4.66 3.76
C LEU A 39 9.47 -5.82 4.54
N ARG A 40 8.70 -6.85 4.90
CA ARG A 40 9.21 -8.04 5.57
C ARG A 40 10.35 -8.67 4.78
N ILE A 41 10.15 -8.88 3.48
CA ILE A 41 11.19 -9.45 2.60
C ILE A 41 12.40 -8.52 2.51
N ALA A 42 12.21 -7.20 2.35
CA ALA A 42 13.32 -6.24 2.30
C ALA A 42 14.17 -6.29 3.58
N TYR A 43 13.54 -6.36 4.75
CA TYR A 43 14.24 -6.51 6.02
C TYR A 43 14.97 -7.85 6.13
N GLN A 44 14.36 -8.96 5.71
CA GLN A 44 15.01 -10.27 5.71
C GLN A 44 16.25 -10.33 4.80
N LEU A 45 16.25 -9.57 3.70
CA LEU A 45 17.37 -9.47 2.77
C LEU A 45 18.41 -8.41 3.20
N GLY A 46 18.20 -7.70 4.30
CA GLY A 46 19.09 -6.63 4.77
C GLY A 46 19.05 -5.36 3.89
N LEU A 47 18.06 -5.22 3.01
CA LEU A 47 17.92 -4.12 2.06
C LEU A 47 17.29 -2.90 2.74
N LYS A 48 18.05 -2.23 3.61
CA LYS A 48 17.57 -1.12 4.45
C LYS A 48 17.05 0.08 3.65
N GLU A 49 17.75 0.46 2.58
CA GLU A 49 17.34 1.58 1.72
C GLU A 49 16.00 1.27 1.05
N GLU A 50 15.87 0.07 0.47
CA GLU A 50 14.63 -0.39 -0.14
C GLU A 50 13.48 -0.43 0.86
N ALA A 51 13.72 -0.92 2.08
CA ALA A 51 12.72 -0.91 3.14
C ALA A 51 12.28 0.54 3.48
N ALA A 52 13.21 1.50 3.52
CA ALA A 52 12.87 2.91 3.73
C ALA A 52 12.03 3.49 2.58
N HIS A 53 12.35 3.14 1.32
CA HIS A 53 11.54 3.52 0.16
C HIS A 53 10.13 2.94 0.22
N LEU A 54 10.00 1.65 0.55
CA LEU A 54 8.71 1.00 0.72
C LEU A 54 7.89 1.62 1.85
N HIS A 55 8.54 1.98 2.97
CA HIS A 55 7.86 2.63 4.08
C HIS A 55 7.32 4.01 3.70
N LYS A 56 8.11 4.84 3.01
CA LYS A 56 7.65 6.15 2.49
C LYS A 56 6.45 5.98 1.57
N ARG A 57 6.48 4.97 0.70
CA ARG A 57 5.41 4.71 -0.25
C ARG A 57 4.13 4.20 0.41
N LEU A 58 4.25 3.38 1.45
CA LEU A 58 3.12 2.96 2.29
C LEU A 58 2.49 4.18 2.99
N GLU A 59 3.28 5.07 3.57
CA GLU A 59 2.77 6.29 4.22
C GLU A 59 2.01 7.19 3.24
N HIS A 60 2.49 7.30 1.99
CA HIS A 60 1.76 8.00 0.93
C HIS A 60 0.38 7.39 0.68
N PHE A 61 0.28 6.06 0.53
CA PHE A 61 -1.00 5.38 0.34
C PHE A 61 -1.95 5.60 1.52
N LYS A 62 -1.44 5.52 2.76
CA LYS A 62 -2.24 5.82 3.96
C LYS A 62 -2.75 7.25 3.99
N ALA A 63 -1.95 8.21 3.54
CA ALA A 63 -2.33 9.62 3.49
C ALA A 63 -3.40 9.88 2.43
N VAL A 64 -3.27 9.29 1.24
CA VAL A 64 -4.27 9.36 0.17
C VAL A 64 -5.60 8.77 0.63
N PHE A 65 -5.58 7.56 1.18
CA PHE A 65 -6.80 6.91 1.66
C PHE A 65 -7.47 7.73 2.77
N ARG A 66 -6.70 8.22 3.76
CA ARG A 66 -7.25 9.09 4.81
C ARG A 66 -7.87 10.36 4.24
N ARG A 67 -7.23 11.01 3.28
CA ARG A 67 -7.77 12.23 2.66
C ARG A 67 -9.07 11.98 1.91
N GLN A 68 -9.21 10.83 1.27
CA GLN A 68 -10.40 10.50 0.47
C GLN A 68 -11.57 9.95 1.32
N PHE A 69 -11.28 9.27 2.42
CA PHE A 69 -12.29 8.49 3.16
C PHE A 69 -12.39 8.79 4.66
N SER A 70 -11.53 9.66 5.21
CA SER A 70 -11.50 9.96 6.65
C SER A 70 -11.84 11.42 6.98
N ASP A 71 -12.33 12.20 6.01
CA ASP A 71 -12.95 13.50 6.25
C ASP A 71 -14.48 13.29 6.41
N SER A 72 -14.89 12.86 7.60
CA SER A 72 -16.28 12.81 8.09
C SER A 72 -16.29 12.85 9.61
#